data_AF-A0A537QTW3-F1
#
_entry.id   AF-A0A537QTW3-F1
#
_cell.length_a   1.000
_cell.length_b   1.000
_cell.length_c   1.000
_cell.angle_alpha   90.00
_cell.angle_beta   90.00
_cell.angle_gamma   90.00
#
_symmetry.space_group_name_H-M   'P 1'
#
loop_
_entity.id
_entity.type
_entity.pdbx_description
1 polymer ?
#
loop_
_entity_poly.entity_id
_entity_poly.type
_entity_poly.pdbx_seq_one_letter_code
_entity_poly.pdbx_strand_id
1 'polypeptide(L)'
;MANPVRAGARRVPPVLSVTFATVCAAVPAMAQQAPPPPEGGLSLDVEVIAKQLDIARQQIEPRLGATVYDFTRPAIETQPQGDNQPLNQLLLQAPGVVQDSFGQIHVRGDHANLQFRLNGVQLPEGI
;
A
#
# COMPACT_ATOMS: atom_id res chain seq x y z
N MET A 1 -6.06 -44.07 24.53
CA MET A 1 -5.94 -42.66 24.95
C MET A 1 -7.15 -41.92 24.42
N ALA A 2 -8.13 -41.70 25.29
CA ALA A 2 -9.39 -41.04 25.00
C ALA A 2 -9.23 -39.53 25.21
N ASN A 3 -9.76 -38.71 24.30
CA ASN A 3 -9.97 -37.29 24.56
C ASN A 3 -11.38 -36.93 24.05
N PRO A 4 -12.33 -36.53 24.92
CA PRO A 4 -13.70 -36.34 24.52
C PRO A 4 -13.94 -34.99 23.85
N VAL A 5 -14.69 -35.04 22.75
CA VAL A 5 -15.43 -33.94 22.13
C VAL A 5 -16.41 -33.36 23.16
N ARG A 6 -16.34 -32.05 23.43
CA ARG A 6 -17.40 -31.35 24.18
C ARG A 6 -18.11 -30.36 23.28
N ALA A 7 -19.36 -30.72 22.99
CA ALA A 7 -20.32 -30.05 22.13
C ALA A 7 -20.66 -28.64 22.61
N GLY A 8 -20.94 -27.77 21.63
CA GLY A 8 -21.29 -26.37 21.81
C GLY A 8 -22.64 -26.17 22.49
N ALA A 9 -22.67 -25.19 23.39
CA ALA A 9 -23.89 -24.61 23.92
C ALA A 9 -24.08 -23.22 23.29
N ARG A 10 -24.81 -23.16 22.16
CA ARG A 10 -25.37 -21.90 21.65
C ARG A 10 -26.51 -21.50 22.58
N ARG A 11 -26.36 -20.40 23.31
CA ARG A 11 -27.49 -19.71 23.96
C ARG A 11 -27.63 -18.32 23.36
N VAL A 12 -28.67 -18.16 22.57
CA VAL A 12 -29.23 -16.86 22.17
C VAL A 12 -30.29 -16.50 23.20
N PRO A 13 -30.35 -15.24 23.65
CA PRO A 13 -31.65 -14.59 23.85
C PRO A 13 -31.72 -13.16 23.27
N PRO A 14 -32.93 -12.59 23.16
CA PRO A 14 -33.35 -11.80 22.01
C PRO A 14 -33.32 -10.28 22.19
N VAL A 15 -33.46 -9.62 21.04
CA VAL A 15 -33.80 -8.21 20.79
C VAL A 15 -34.82 -7.67 21.80
N LEU A 16 -34.52 -6.54 22.43
CA LEU A 16 -35.55 -5.68 23.01
C LEU A 16 -35.19 -4.21 22.80
N SER A 17 -36.21 -3.50 22.33
CA SER A 17 -36.23 -2.15 21.78
C SER A 17 -35.77 -1.04 22.74
N VAL A 18 -35.24 0.01 22.12
CA VAL A 18 -34.86 1.29 22.71
C VAL A 18 -36.10 2.05 23.20
N THR A 19 -36.08 2.50 24.45
CA THR A 19 -36.90 3.59 24.96
C THR A 19 -36.02 4.58 25.71
N PHE A 20 -36.09 5.84 25.29
CA PHE A 20 -35.31 6.97 25.77
C PHE A 20 -35.81 7.43 27.15
N ALA A 21 -34.91 7.55 28.13
CA ALA A 21 -35.16 8.30 29.37
C ALA A 21 -33.84 8.90 29.89
N THR A 22 -33.82 10.23 29.91
CA THR A 22 -32.74 11.10 30.38
C THR A 22 -32.60 11.03 31.91
N VAL A 23 -31.38 10.79 32.42
CA VAL A 23 -30.93 11.24 33.74
C VAL A 23 -29.39 11.34 33.73
N CYS A 24 -28.87 12.52 34.09
CA CYS A 24 -27.45 12.73 34.37
C CYS A 24 -27.09 12.06 35.69
N ALA A 25 -26.20 11.07 35.65
CA ALA A 25 -25.47 10.58 36.82
C ALA A 25 -24.05 10.18 36.37
N ALA A 26 -23.07 10.59 37.17
CA ALA A 26 -21.63 10.50 36.90
C ALA A 26 -21.20 9.13 36.38
N VAL A 27 -20.49 9.13 35.24
CA VAL A 27 -19.86 7.92 34.70
C VAL A 27 -18.71 7.49 35.61
N PRO A 28 -18.62 6.24 36.07
CA PRO A 28 -17.38 5.72 36.58
C PRO A 28 -16.43 5.58 35.39
N ALA A 29 -15.23 6.17 35.50
CA ALA A 29 -14.18 6.01 34.51
C ALA A 29 -13.85 4.51 34.36
N MET A 30 -14.18 3.92 33.21
CA MET A 30 -13.57 2.67 32.79
C MET A 30 -12.07 2.90 32.68
N ALA A 31 -11.29 2.23 33.52
CA ALA A 31 -9.85 2.12 33.36
C ALA A 31 -9.59 1.48 31.99
N GLN A 32 -9.21 2.29 31.01
CA GLN A 32 -8.79 1.82 29.70
C GLN A 32 -7.39 1.22 29.88
N GLN A 33 -7.30 -0.09 29.66
CA GLN A 33 -6.08 -0.86 29.78
C GLN A 33 -4.99 -0.25 28.91
N ALA A 34 -3.81 0.00 29.50
CA ALA A 34 -2.66 0.51 28.79
C ALA A 34 -2.31 -0.41 27.60
N PRO A 35 -1.95 0.15 26.43
CA PRO A 35 -1.43 -0.65 25.32
C PRO A 35 -0.24 -1.49 25.83
N PRO A 36 -0.13 -2.77 25.45
CA PRO A 36 1.08 -3.54 25.74
C PRO A 36 2.30 -2.80 25.17
N PRO A 37 3.45 -2.82 25.87
CA PRO A 37 4.65 -2.13 25.42
C PRO A 37 5.02 -2.62 24.01
N PRO A 38 5.51 -1.72 23.13
CA PRO A 38 5.89 -2.11 21.78
C PRO A 38 7.02 -3.12 21.84
N GLU A 39 6.74 -4.37 21.48
CA GLU A 39 7.74 -5.39 21.19
C GLU A 39 8.46 -4.98 19.90
N GLY A 40 9.44 -4.08 20.03
CA GLY A 40 10.15 -3.44 18.92
C GLY A 40 11.07 -4.36 18.10
N GLY A 41 11.00 -5.67 18.30
CA GLY A 41 11.81 -6.66 17.56
C GLY A 41 11.14 -7.20 16.30
N LEU A 42 9.80 -7.34 16.30
CA LEU A 42 9.07 -7.93 15.18
C LEU A 42 8.82 -6.94 14.04
N SER A 43 8.72 -5.65 14.36
CA SER A 43 8.40 -4.61 13.37
C SER A 43 9.51 -4.40 12.34
N LEU A 44 10.77 -4.43 12.77
CA LEU A 44 11.92 -4.24 11.87
C LEU A 44 12.13 -5.44 10.94
N ASP A 45 11.90 -6.66 11.44
CA ASP A 45 12.01 -7.90 10.66
C ASP A 45 10.94 -7.98 9.57
N VAL A 46 9.70 -7.64 9.90
CA VAL A 46 8.58 -7.61 8.94
C VAL A 46 8.84 -6.59 7.81
N GLU A 47 9.41 -5.43 8.11
CA GLU A 47 9.73 -4.42 7.08
C GLU A 47 10.81 -4.91 6.10
N VAL A 48 11.88 -5.53 6.62
CA VAL A 48 12.96 -6.09 5.79
C VAL A 48 12.43 -7.21 4.90
N ILE A 49 11.60 -8.11 5.45
CA ILE A 49 10.97 -9.19 4.69
C ILE A 49 10.05 -8.63 3.60
N ALA A 50 9.23 -7.62 3.92
CA ALA A 50 8.33 -6.99 2.95
C ALA A 50 9.11 -6.36 1.79
N LYS A 51 10.19 -5.63 2.08
CA LYS A 51 11.06 -5.04 1.06
C LYS A 51 11.73 -6.10 0.19
N GLN A 52 12.21 -7.19 0.80
CA GLN A 52 12.84 -8.28 0.06
C GLN A 52 11.86 -9.01 -0.86
N LEU A 53 10.62 -9.19 -0.43
CA LEU A 53 9.56 -9.75 -1.27
C LEU A 53 9.19 -8.83 -2.43
N ASP A 54 9.13 -7.51 -2.20
CA ASP A 54 8.86 -6.53 -3.26
C ASP A 54 9.93 -6.57 -4.35
N ILE A 55 11.22 -6.60 -3.95
CA ILE A 55 12.35 -6.80 -4.87
C ILE A 55 12.20 -8.12 -5.63
N ALA A 56 11.90 -9.22 -4.93
CA ALA A 56 11.74 -10.54 -5.56
C ALA A 56 10.61 -10.55 -6.60
N ARG A 57 9.51 -9.81 -6.35
CA ARG A 57 8.41 -9.66 -7.30
C ARG A 57 8.82 -8.88 -8.54
N GLN A 58 9.54 -7.76 -8.37
CA GLN A 58 10.04 -6.95 -9.49
C GLN A 58 10.96 -7.76 -10.43
N GLN A 59 11.71 -8.73 -9.90
CA GLN A 59 12.58 -9.60 -10.71
C GLN A 59 11.83 -10.66 -11.56
N ILE A 60 10.54 -10.91 -11.31
CA ILE A 60 9.75 -11.87 -12.11
C ILE A 60 9.39 -11.26 -13.47
N GLU A 61 9.11 -9.96 -13.52
CA GLU A 61 8.58 -9.28 -14.72
C GLU A 61 9.55 -9.30 -15.92
N PRO A 62 10.87 -9.03 -15.75
CA PRO A 62 11.83 -9.12 -16.86
C PRO A 62 11.94 -10.52 -17.45
N ARG A 63 11.77 -11.57 -16.63
CA ARG A 63 11.87 -12.97 -17.08
C ARG A 63 10.73 -13.37 -18.02
N LEU A 64 9.64 -12.61 -18.04
CA LEU A 64 8.47 -12.85 -18.89
C LEU A 64 8.56 -12.14 -20.26
N GLY A 65 9.71 -11.51 -20.58
CA GLY A 65 9.91 -10.80 -21.84
C GLY A 65 9.49 -9.32 -21.79
N ALA A 66 9.22 -8.78 -20.60
CA ALA A 66 8.97 -7.35 -20.42
C ALA A 66 10.30 -6.56 -20.49
N THR A 67 10.24 -5.36 -21.05
CA THR A 67 11.34 -4.39 -20.99
C THR A 67 11.15 -3.51 -19.76
N VAL A 68 12.16 -3.42 -18.91
CA VAL A 68 12.16 -2.57 -17.71
C VAL A 68 13.26 -1.54 -17.84
N TYR A 69 12.97 -0.30 -17.43
CA TYR A 69 13.94 0.78 -17.34
C TYR A 69 13.82 1.44 -15.97
N ASP A 70 14.88 1.35 -15.19
CA ASP A 70 14.90 1.80 -13.79
C ASP A 70 15.68 3.10 -13.63
N PHE A 71 15.08 4.07 -12.93
CA PHE A 71 15.75 5.26 -12.47
C PHE A 71 16.25 5.05 -11.04
N THR A 72 17.56 4.87 -10.88
CA THR A 72 18.16 4.79 -9.55
C THR A 72 18.27 6.17 -8.92
N ARG A 73 18.30 6.25 -7.59
CA ARG A 73 18.46 7.54 -6.88
C ARG A 73 19.71 8.33 -7.32
N PRO A 74 20.91 7.72 -7.43
CA PRO A 74 22.08 8.43 -7.94
C PRO A 74 21.87 8.96 -9.37
N ALA A 75 21.16 8.20 -10.22
CA ALA A 75 20.86 8.64 -11.58
C ALA A 75 19.97 9.88 -11.60
N ILE A 76 18.99 9.99 -10.69
CA ILE A 76 18.12 11.17 -10.53
C ILE A 76 18.93 12.37 -10.01
N GLU A 77 19.77 12.18 -8.99
CA GLU A 77 20.59 13.23 -8.40
C GLU A 77 21.60 13.84 -9.40
N THR A 78 22.09 13.04 -10.36
CA THR A 78 22.98 13.52 -11.43
C THR A 78 22.28 14.30 -12.54
N GLN A 79 20.95 14.34 -12.55
CA GLN A 79 20.21 15.06 -13.58
C GLN A 79 20.19 16.57 -13.33
N PRO A 80 20.04 17.38 -14.39
CA PRO A 80 19.74 18.80 -14.23
C PRO A 80 18.48 18.95 -13.35
N GLN A 81 18.55 19.76 -12.29
CA GLN A 81 17.50 19.94 -11.27
C GLN A 81 17.38 18.83 -10.21
N GLY A 82 18.06 17.69 -10.37
CA GLY A 82 18.08 16.60 -9.41
C GLY A 82 16.66 16.17 -8.98
N ASP A 83 16.42 16.12 -7.68
CA ASP A 83 15.12 15.77 -7.10
C ASP A 83 13.98 16.75 -7.41
N ASN A 84 14.28 17.96 -7.91
CA ASN A 84 13.25 18.94 -8.28
C ASN A 84 12.76 18.78 -9.72
N GLN A 85 13.30 17.82 -10.48
CA GLN A 85 12.85 17.56 -11.84
C GLN A 85 11.44 16.97 -11.85
N PRO A 86 10.50 17.48 -12.68
CA PRO A 86 9.17 16.90 -12.78
C PRO A 86 9.22 15.48 -13.35
N LEU A 87 8.33 14.61 -12.87
CA LEU A 87 8.26 13.20 -13.27
C LEU A 87 8.19 13.02 -14.79
N ASN A 88 7.41 13.84 -15.50
CA ASN A 88 7.29 13.77 -16.95
C ASN A 88 8.65 13.91 -17.64
N GLN A 89 9.49 14.84 -17.18
CA GLN A 89 10.81 15.06 -17.75
C GLN A 89 11.76 13.89 -17.46
N LEU A 90 11.62 13.26 -16.29
CA LEU A 90 12.36 12.03 -15.96
C LEU A 90 11.96 10.90 -16.92
N LEU A 91 10.66 10.69 -17.13
CA LEU A 91 10.14 9.64 -18.01
C LEU A 91 10.60 9.81 -19.46
N LEU A 92 10.75 11.06 -19.94
CA LEU A 92 11.24 11.35 -21.29
C LEU A 92 12.68 10.87 -21.57
N GLN A 93 13.45 10.58 -20.53
CA GLN A 93 14.80 10.03 -20.71
C GLN A 93 14.80 8.51 -20.90
N ALA A 94 13.70 7.84 -20.58
CA ALA A 94 13.57 6.43 -20.83
C ALA A 94 13.41 6.15 -22.34
N PRO A 95 13.96 5.05 -22.85
CA PRO A 95 13.92 4.74 -24.27
C PRO A 95 12.48 4.47 -24.74
N GLY A 96 12.12 5.09 -25.87
CA GLY A 96 10.79 4.90 -26.48
C GLY A 96 9.66 5.64 -25.75
N VAL A 97 9.97 6.57 -24.85
CA VAL A 97 9.00 7.45 -24.21
C VAL A 97 9.02 8.82 -24.89
N VAL A 98 7.86 9.30 -25.31
CA VAL A 98 7.69 10.64 -25.89
C VAL A 98 6.50 11.34 -25.25
N GLN A 99 6.49 12.67 -25.27
CA GLN A 99 5.36 13.47 -24.82
C GLN A 99 4.79 14.24 -26.02
N ASP A 100 3.47 14.27 -26.14
CA ASP A 100 2.80 15.06 -27.16
C ASP A 100 2.59 16.53 -26.72
N SER A 101 2.05 17.35 -27.61
CA SER A 101 1.75 18.76 -27.32
C SER A 101 0.64 18.96 -26.27
N PHE A 102 -0.14 17.92 -25.96
CA PHE A 102 -1.17 17.96 -24.92
C PHE A 102 -0.63 17.53 -23.55
N GLY A 103 0.67 17.21 -23.47
CA GLY A 103 1.34 16.80 -22.24
C GLY A 103 1.15 15.32 -21.90
N GLN A 104 0.51 14.52 -22.76
CA GLN A 104 0.33 13.09 -22.54
C GLN A 104 1.63 12.35 -22.84
N ILE A 105 1.94 11.35 -22.00
CA ILE A 105 3.10 10.48 -22.20
C ILE A 105 2.68 9.31 -23.08
N HIS A 106 3.49 9.01 -24.08
CA HIS A 106 3.36 7.85 -24.94
C HIS A 106 4.57 6.94 -24.72
N VAL A 107 4.36 5.72 -24.26
CA VAL A 107 5.40 4.70 -24.11
C VAL A 107 5.26 3.72 -25.26
N ARG A 108 6.29 3.64 -26.13
CA ARG A 108 6.28 2.82 -27.35
C ARG A 108 5.08 3.10 -28.27
N GLY A 109 4.61 4.34 -28.30
CA GLY A 109 3.50 4.80 -29.14
C GLY A 109 2.10 4.65 -28.52
N ASP A 110 1.98 4.22 -27.26
CA ASP A 110 0.70 4.11 -26.54
C ASP A 110 0.67 5.06 -25.32
N HIS A 111 -0.45 5.77 -25.14
CA HIS A 111 -0.73 6.64 -23.99
C HIS A 111 -1.99 6.25 -23.22
N ALA A 112 -2.88 5.45 -23.80
CA ALA A 112 -4.20 5.15 -23.25
C ALA A 112 -4.17 3.98 -22.26
N ASN A 113 -3.12 3.16 -22.31
CA ASN A 113 -2.94 2.00 -21.45
C ASN A 113 -1.76 2.16 -20.47
N LEU A 114 -1.40 3.41 -20.14
CA LEU A 114 -0.38 3.67 -19.13
C LEU A 114 -0.97 3.52 -17.74
N GLN A 115 -0.19 2.88 -16.87
CA GLN A 115 -0.61 2.55 -15.53
C GLN A 115 0.43 3.08 -14.54
N PHE A 116 0.06 4.08 -13.74
CA PHE A 116 0.94 4.62 -12.71
C PHE A 116 0.77 3.89 -11.39
N ARG A 117 1.88 3.38 -10.86
CA ARG A 117 1.91 2.70 -9.56
C ARG A 117 2.88 3.39 -8.62
N LEU A 118 2.47 3.55 -7.37
CA LEU A 118 3.33 4.02 -6.29
C LEU A 118 3.45 2.90 -5.25
N ASN A 119 4.67 2.40 -5.04
CA ASN A 119 4.94 1.26 -4.16
C ASN A 119 4.08 0.03 -4.48
N GLY A 120 3.87 -0.22 -5.78
CA GLY A 120 3.05 -1.33 -6.28
C GLY A 120 1.52 -1.10 -6.24
N VAL A 121 1.05 -0.01 -5.65
CA VAL A 121 -0.37 0.37 -5.59
C VAL A 121 -0.75 1.23 -6.79
N GLN A 122 -1.87 0.90 -7.44
CA GLN A 122 -2.38 1.67 -8.57
C GLN A 122 -2.82 3.06 -8.14
N LEU A 123 -2.33 4.09 -8.82
CA LEU A 123 -2.86 5.44 -8.69
C LEU A 123 -4.14 5.53 -9.55
N PRO A 124 -5.25 6.03 -9.00
CA PRO A 124 -6.45 6.24 -9.80
C PRO A 124 -6.20 7.35 -10.81
N GLU A 125 -6.48 7.05 -12.07
CA GLU A 125 -6.53 8.05 -13.13
C GLU A 125 -7.80 8.88 -12.89
N GLY A 126 -7.61 10.14 -12.48
CA GLY A 126 -8.71 11.07 -12.23
C GLY A 126 -9.48 11.33 -13.52
N ILE A 127 -10.80 11.20 -13.45
CA ILE A 127 -11.74 11.60 -14.51
C ILE A 127 -11.78 13.13 -14.61
#